data_AF-A0A0G1EQM8-F1
#
_entry.id   AF-A0A0G1EQM8-F1
#
_cell.length_a   1.000
_cell.length_b   1.000
_cell.length_c   1.000
_cell.angle_alpha   90.00
_cell.angle_beta   90.00
_cell.angle_gamma   90.00
#
_symmetry.space_group_name_H-M   'P 1'
#
loop_
_entity.id
_entity.type
_entity.pdbx_description
1 polymer ?
#
loop_
_entity_poly.entity_id
_entity_poly.type
_entity_poly.pdbx_seq_one_letter_code
_entity_poly.pdbx_strand_id
1 'polypeptide(L)'
;MNELTPINPERERRAKSLTDLGFKQINRSLMYEQGDVVISVSVSGEYELPQNFSDHSRWYGDLSKTRAITVVRAENYRFHFISYDYDERDGNITVNNRHIGGDVSSHWQGRAPGYYALKGRNIRQQLEDLGFTPAPDDPNILHAKFDDRDCIRQWSEYEIIAVLQDDNTLRRLLKPVMNERVTRLVGPRIDIVGHREGIQEFPTIPYSYPYSILTVKNDFMQFDLEFKFGLDIAENSQVIFRELAADEVGVDTCKEIVEPSGFVIGGINSTEQIKGLPTLTGVSIAKLERDMRQEEFLGSESLLNLMASDNDYVLSQRLTHQQLALPLKYAYAFYENGFGKSFIYQYRKYEIRVMQWRGYKHSPFNDGLMTDLDMIITDIETGNTIECSALVPEMIERYGFYEGRDARYRLNPQQVVEFFRLNGS
;
A
#
# COMPACT_ATOMS: atom_id res chain seq x y z
N MET A 1 29.41 -20.89 -28.19
CA MET A 1 30.08 -20.79 -26.87
C MET A 1 29.36 -19.68 -26.13
N ASN A 2 28.40 -20.03 -25.27
CA ASN A 2 27.77 -19.06 -24.39
C ASN A 2 28.79 -18.74 -23.30
N GLU A 3 29.22 -17.49 -23.22
CA GLU A 3 29.94 -17.00 -22.05
C GLU A 3 29.07 -17.29 -20.83
N LEU A 4 29.55 -18.17 -19.94
CA LEU A 4 28.94 -18.43 -18.66
C LEU A 4 28.90 -17.09 -17.93
N THR A 5 27.70 -16.51 -17.82
CA THR A 5 27.47 -15.31 -17.03
C THR A 5 28.10 -15.53 -15.65
N PRO A 6 28.96 -14.61 -15.16
CA PRO A 6 29.65 -14.79 -13.90
C PRO A 6 28.63 -15.17 -12.82
N ILE A 7 28.91 -16.26 -12.12
CA ILE A 7 28.09 -16.71 -11.01
C ILE A 7 28.10 -15.60 -9.97
N ASN A 8 26.93 -15.01 -9.72
CA ASN A 8 26.76 -14.01 -8.70
C ASN A 8 26.69 -14.69 -7.31
N PRO A 9 27.64 -14.45 -6.40
CA PRO A 9 27.65 -15.09 -5.08
C PRO A 9 26.41 -14.75 -4.24
N GLU A 10 25.85 -13.54 -4.41
CA GLU A 10 24.63 -13.12 -3.73
C GLU A 10 23.44 -13.96 -4.17
N ARG A 11 23.32 -14.19 -5.49
CA ARG A 11 22.29 -15.05 -6.07
C ARG A 11 22.37 -16.47 -5.51
N GLU A 12 23.57 -17.06 -5.45
CA GLU A 12 23.74 -18.40 -4.89
C GLU A 12 23.39 -18.47 -3.41
N ARG A 13 23.82 -17.46 -2.64
CA ARG A 13 23.50 -17.37 -1.21
C ARG A 13 21.99 -17.32 -0.98
N ARG A 14 21.27 -16.50 -1.76
CA ARG A 14 19.82 -16.33 -1.65
C ARG A 14 19.05 -17.56 -2.14
N ALA A 15 19.44 -18.15 -3.27
CA ALA A 15 18.91 -19.43 -3.74
C ALA A 15 19.07 -20.54 -2.69
N LYS A 16 20.24 -20.62 -2.06
CA LYS A 16 20.49 -21.55 -0.96
C LYS A 16 19.60 -21.24 0.24
N SER A 17 19.45 -19.97 0.63
CA SER A 17 18.57 -19.55 1.73
C SER A 17 17.12 -19.99 1.50
N LEU A 18 16.59 -19.83 0.29
CA LEU A 18 15.24 -20.31 -0.05
C LEU A 18 15.13 -21.83 0.07
N THR A 19 16.13 -22.56 -0.43
CA THR A 19 16.17 -24.03 -0.34
C THR A 19 16.24 -24.51 1.11
N ASP A 20 17.04 -23.84 1.95
CA ASP A 20 17.15 -24.13 3.39
C ASP A 20 15.82 -23.87 4.12
N LEU A 21 15.02 -22.90 3.63
CA LEU A 21 13.65 -22.62 4.09
C LEU A 21 12.59 -23.58 3.48
N GLY A 22 13.02 -24.54 2.68
CA GLY A 22 12.16 -25.59 2.11
C GLY A 22 11.47 -25.23 0.81
N PHE A 23 11.78 -24.07 0.21
CA PHE A 23 11.29 -23.74 -1.13
C PHE A 23 11.90 -24.68 -2.17
N LYS A 24 11.11 -25.06 -3.16
CA LYS A 24 11.53 -25.93 -4.26
C LYS A 24 11.76 -25.11 -5.51
N GLN A 25 12.88 -25.34 -6.17
CA GLN A 25 13.15 -24.72 -7.46
C GLN A 25 12.11 -25.16 -8.49
N ILE A 26 11.58 -24.21 -9.25
CA ILE A 26 10.67 -24.48 -10.36
C ILE A 26 11.51 -24.86 -11.58
N ASN A 27 11.43 -26.14 -11.95
CA ASN A 27 12.16 -26.72 -13.07
C ASN A 27 13.66 -26.35 -13.05
N ARG A 28 14.19 -25.66 -14.07
CA ARG A 28 15.59 -25.20 -14.12
C ARG A 28 15.75 -23.68 -13.98
N SER A 29 14.69 -22.99 -13.58
CA SER A 29 14.63 -21.54 -13.54
C SER A 29 15.22 -20.92 -12.29
N LEU A 30 15.22 -19.59 -12.25
CA LEU A 30 15.55 -18.81 -11.06
C LEU A 30 14.37 -18.62 -10.09
N MET A 31 13.25 -19.32 -10.32
CA MET A 31 12.07 -19.25 -9.46
C MET A 31 12.00 -20.42 -8.47
N TYR A 32 11.46 -20.13 -7.29
CA TYR A 32 11.32 -21.04 -6.17
C TYR A 32 9.91 -20.94 -5.62
N GLU A 33 9.31 -22.06 -5.23
CA GLU A 33 7.93 -22.10 -4.73
C GLU A 33 7.80 -22.84 -3.39
N GLN A 34 6.84 -22.39 -2.60
CA GLN A 34 6.31 -23.07 -1.44
C GLN A 34 4.85 -22.63 -1.24
N GLY A 35 3.91 -23.57 -1.22
CA GLY A 35 2.48 -23.24 -1.18
C GLY A 35 2.08 -22.35 -2.36
N ASP A 36 1.50 -21.19 -2.05
CA ASP A 36 1.12 -20.17 -3.04
C ASP A 36 2.21 -19.14 -3.31
N VAL A 37 3.28 -19.13 -2.51
CA VAL A 37 4.40 -18.18 -2.68
C VAL A 37 5.29 -18.65 -3.82
N VAL A 38 5.58 -17.72 -4.74
CA VAL A 38 6.67 -17.85 -5.70
C VAL A 38 7.65 -16.70 -5.52
N ILE A 39 8.94 -17.03 -5.52
CA ILE A 39 10.04 -16.08 -5.36
C ILE A 39 11.01 -16.29 -6.51
N SER A 40 11.30 -15.24 -7.26
CA SER A 40 12.37 -15.22 -8.26
C SER A 40 13.63 -14.63 -7.64
N VAL A 41 14.79 -15.21 -7.96
CA VAL A 41 16.09 -14.63 -7.60
C VAL A 41 16.74 -14.12 -8.89
N SER A 42 16.73 -12.81 -9.08
CA SER A 42 17.23 -12.19 -10.31
C SER A 42 18.72 -12.51 -10.55
N VAL A 43 19.20 -12.23 -11.75
CA VAL A 43 20.63 -12.43 -12.10
C VAL A 43 21.55 -11.56 -11.22
N SER A 44 21.09 -10.38 -10.79
CA SER A 44 21.79 -9.50 -9.83
C SER A 44 21.71 -10.00 -8.39
N GLY A 45 20.95 -11.07 -8.13
CA GLY A 45 20.75 -11.62 -6.80
C GLY A 45 19.63 -10.91 -6.02
N GLU A 46 18.76 -10.15 -6.67
CA GLU A 46 17.62 -9.50 -6.00
C GLU A 46 16.45 -10.49 -5.88
N TYR A 47 15.69 -10.40 -4.78
CA TYR A 47 14.43 -11.15 -4.69
C TYR A 47 13.34 -10.37 -5.42
N GLU A 48 12.60 -11.09 -6.24
CA GLU A 48 11.37 -10.61 -6.85
C GLU A 48 10.24 -11.51 -6.35
N LEU A 49 9.12 -10.90 -5.98
CA LEU A 49 7.96 -11.60 -5.42
C LEU A 49 6.84 -11.61 -6.46
N PRO A 50 6.87 -12.47 -7.48
CA PRO A 50 5.73 -12.61 -8.37
C PRO A 50 4.52 -13.17 -7.60
N GLN A 51 3.36 -12.60 -7.83
CA GLN A 51 2.09 -13.03 -7.27
C GLN A 51 1.37 -13.97 -8.24
N ASN A 52 0.71 -14.99 -7.70
CA ASN A 52 -0.13 -15.88 -8.50
C ASN A 52 -1.40 -15.14 -8.96
N PHE A 53 -1.81 -15.37 -10.21
CA PHE A 53 -3.04 -14.78 -10.77
C PHE A 53 -4.31 -15.20 -10.04
N SER A 54 -4.26 -16.31 -9.29
CA SER A 54 -5.38 -16.82 -8.50
C SER A 54 -5.78 -15.93 -7.33
N ASP A 55 -4.87 -15.13 -6.76
CA ASP A 55 -5.02 -14.61 -5.39
C ASP A 55 -6.13 -13.55 -5.21
N HIS A 56 -6.60 -12.93 -6.30
CA HIS A 56 -7.71 -11.95 -6.26
C HIS A 56 -9.06 -12.49 -6.71
N SER A 57 -9.10 -13.72 -7.19
CA SER A 57 -10.33 -14.39 -7.61
C SER A 57 -10.58 -15.50 -6.61
N ARG A 58 -11.81 -15.63 -6.10
CA ARG A 58 -12.22 -16.80 -5.32
C ARG A 58 -11.91 -18.06 -6.13
N TRP A 59 -10.74 -18.64 -5.92
CA TRP A 59 -10.21 -19.66 -6.79
C TRP A 59 -10.75 -21.01 -6.33
N TYR A 60 -11.59 -21.60 -7.16
CA TYR A 60 -11.99 -22.99 -7.07
C TYR A 60 -11.62 -23.64 -8.40
N GLY A 61 -10.43 -24.23 -8.48
CA GLY A 61 -9.99 -24.92 -9.69
C GLY A 61 -8.60 -25.52 -9.52
N ASP A 62 -8.40 -26.70 -10.10
CA ASP A 62 -7.07 -27.25 -10.29
C ASP A 62 -6.59 -26.75 -11.65
N LEU A 63 -5.50 -25.99 -11.68
CA LEU A 63 -4.92 -25.44 -12.91
C LEU A 63 -4.58 -26.57 -13.91
N SER A 64 -4.32 -27.78 -13.41
CA SER A 64 -4.10 -28.96 -14.24
C SER A 64 -5.32 -29.38 -15.06
N LYS A 65 -6.52 -28.84 -14.76
CA LYS A 65 -7.76 -29.08 -15.51
C LYS A 65 -8.02 -28.02 -16.58
N THR A 66 -7.25 -26.92 -16.58
CA THR A 66 -7.36 -25.87 -17.57
C THR A 66 -6.97 -26.38 -18.94
N ARG A 67 -7.91 -26.29 -19.89
CA ARG A 67 -7.78 -26.76 -21.27
C ARG A 67 -7.63 -25.61 -22.28
N ALA A 68 -7.98 -24.39 -21.89
CA ALA A 68 -7.67 -23.21 -22.69
C ALA A 68 -7.51 -21.92 -21.89
N ILE A 69 -6.83 -20.95 -22.51
CA ILE A 69 -6.56 -19.62 -21.94
C ILE A 69 -6.84 -18.55 -23.01
N THR A 70 -7.49 -17.46 -22.64
CA THR A 70 -7.54 -16.26 -23.48
C THR A 70 -7.29 -15.00 -22.66
N VAL A 71 -6.68 -14.01 -23.30
CA VAL A 71 -6.57 -12.66 -22.74
C VAL A 71 -7.62 -11.78 -23.39
N VAL A 72 -8.47 -11.17 -22.59
CA VAL A 72 -9.46 -10.21 -23.09
C VAL A 72 -9.27 -8.87 -22.42
N ARG A 73 -9.33 -7.81 -23.23
CA ARG A 73 -9.39 -6.43 -22.73
C ARG A 73 -10.84 -6.12 -22.37
N ALA A 74 -11.13 -5.81 -21.11
CA ALA A 74 -12.44 -5.33 -20.71
C ALA A 74 -12.59 -3.83 -20.98
N GLU A 75 -13.85 -3.41 -21.09
CA GLU A 75 -14.25 -2.02 -21.37
C GLU A 75 -13.72 -1.03 -20.32
N ASN A 76 -13.43 -1.49 -19.11
CA ASN A 76 -12.86 -0.68 -18.02
C ASN A 76 -11.32 -0.74 -17.95
N TYR A 77 -10.64 -0.93 -19.08
CA TYR A 77 -9.18 -0.89 -19.17
C TYR A 77 -8.48 -1.89 -18.23
N ARG A 78 -9.06 -3.08 -18.05
CA ARG A 78 -8.44 -4.20 -17.33
C ARG A 78 -8.27 -5.37 -18.28
N PHE A 79 -7.16 -6.07 -18.18
CA PHE A 79 -6.98 -7.36 -18.84
C PHE A 79 -7.67 -8.46 -18.02
N HIS A 80 -8.19 -9.47 -18.69
CA HIS A 80 -8.80 -10.66 -18.09
C HIS A 80 -8.12 -11.90 -18.67
N PHE A 81 -7.64 -12.78 -17.80
CA PHE A 81 -7.20 -14.11 -18.20
C PHE A 81 -8.34 -15.08 -17.96
N ILE A 82 -9.03 -15.47 -19.02
CA ILE A 82 -10.11 -16.44 -18.88
C ILE A 82 -9.52 -17.83 -19.10
N SER A 83 -9.65 -18.69 -18.09
CA SER A 83 -9.32 -20.12 -18.21
C SER A 83 -10.57 -20.93 -18.46
N TYR A 84 -10.48 -21.95 -19.30
CA TYR A 84 -11.61 -22.82 -19.63
C TYR A 84 -11.30 -24.25 -19.21
N ASP A 85 -12.26 -24.87 -18.53
CA ASP A 85 -12.26 -26.31 -18.29
C ASP A 85 -13.29 -26.93 -19.25
N TYR A 86 -12.82 -27.70 -20.23
CA TYR A 86 -13.68 -28.40 -21.18
C TYR A 86 -13.93 -29.83 -20.69
N ASP A 87 -15.19 -30.23 -20.52
CA ASP A 87 -15.55 -31.64 -20.40
C ASP A 87 -15.85 -32.21 -21.80
N GLU A 88 -14.92 -33.00 -22.31
CA GLU A 88 -15.00 -33.61 -23.64
C GLU A 88 -16.20 -34.58 -23.79
N ARG A 89 -16.79 -35.05 -22.69
CA ARG A 89 -17.84 -36.07 -22.72
C ARG A 89 -19.21 -35.55 -23.15
N ASP A 90 -19.57 -34.32 -22.75
CA ASP A 90 -20.93 -33.80 -22.92
C ASP A 90 -21.01 -32.49 -23.72
N GLY A 91 -19.87 -31.92 -24.15
CA GLY A 91 -19.83 -30.65 -24.91
C GLY A 91 -20.18 -29.40 -24.09
N ASN A 92 -20.32 -29.55 -22.77
CA ASN A 92 -20.52 -28.44 -21.84
C ASN A 92 -19.20 -27.72 -21.57
N ILE A 93 -19.23 -26.39 -21.64
CA ILE A 93 -18.10 -25.51 -21.35
C ILE A 93 -18.28 -24.98 -19.93
N THR A 94 -17.37 -25.28 -19.02
CA THR A 94 -17.26 -24.56 -17.75
C THR A 94 -16.24 -23.44 -17.91
N VAL A 95 -16.71 -22.20 -17.85
CA VAL A 95 -15.85 -21.02 -17.95
C VAL A 95 -15.41 -20.61 -16.55
N ASN A 96 -14.11 -20.67 -16.28
CA ASN A 96 -13.51 -20.22 -15.03
C ASN A 96 -12.75 -18.90 -15.28
N ASN A 97 -13.39 -17.77 -14.96
CA ASN A 97 -12.81 -16.44 -15.19
C ASN A 97 -11.71 -16.10 -14.17
N ARG A 98 -10.52 -15.69 -14.63
CA ARG A 98 -9.47 -15.07 -13.79
C ARG A 98 -9.26 -13.62 -14.20
N HIS A 99 -8.91 -12.79 -13.22
CA HIS A 99 -8.89 -11.34 -13.37
C HIS A 99 -7.48 -10.80 -13.13
N ILE A 100 -7.04 -9.85 -13.97
CA ILE A 100 -5.86 -9.03 -13.66
C ILE A 100 -6.37 -7.80 -12.89
N GLY A 101 -5.84 -7.56 -11.69
CA GLY A 101 -5.95 -6.24 -11.05
C GLY A 101 -7.13 -6.00 -10.09
N GLY A 102 -7.57 -6.99 -9.32
CA GLY A 102 -8.47 -6.77 -8.18
C GLY A 102 -9.95 -6.56 -8.53
N ASP A 103 -10.77 -6.44 -7.49
CA ASP A 103 -12.25 -6.50 -7.47
C ASP A 103 -12.96 -5.94 -8.71
N VAL A 104 -13.57 -6.84 -9.49
CA VAL A 104 -14.89 -6.70 -10.14
C VAL A 104 -15.20 -8.01 -10.89
N SER A 105 -15.98 -8.88 -10.25
CA SER A 105 -16.45 -10.14 -10.83
C SER A 105 -17.65 -9.97 -11.80
N SER A 106 -17.85 -8.82 -12.47
CA SER A 106 -19.15 -8.54 -13.11
C SER A 106 -19.19 -7.87 -14.48
N HIS A 107 -18.08 -7.57 -15.17
CA HIS A 107 -18.16 -6.71 -16.36
C HIS A 107 -17.53 -7.22 -17.65
N TRP A 108 -17.11 -8.49 -17.74
CA TRP A 108 -16.80 -9.02 -19.07
C TRP A 108 -18.08 -9.45 -19.79
N GLN A 109 -18.48 -8.70 -20.81
CA GLN A 109 -19.62 -9.00 -21.71
C GLN A 109 -19.16 -9.51 -23.10
N GLY A 110 -17.86 -9.76 -23.28
CA GLY A 110 -17.32 -10.28 -24.53
C GLY A 110 -17.78 -11.71 -24.82
N ARG A 111 -17.57 -12.17 -26.06
CA ARG A 111 -17.82 -13.57 -26.44
C ARG A 111 -16.53 -14.36 -26.31
N ALA A 112 -16.54 -15.44 -25.54
CA ALA A 112 -15.39 -16.31 -25.38
C ALA A 112 -15.08 -16.99 -26.71
N PRO A 113 -13.81 -17.29 -27.02
CA PRO A 113 -13.50 -18.20 -28.12
C PRO A 113 -14.27 -19.51 -27.89
N GLY A 114 -15.03 -19.96 -28.90
CA GLY A 114 -15.73 -21.25 -28.81
C GLY A 114 -14.75 -22.42 -28.83
N TYR A 115 -15.16 -23.58 -28.29
CA TYR A 115 -14.37 -24.83 -28.28
C TYR A 115 -13.64 -25.12 -29.61
N TYR A 116 -14.32 -24.92 -30.75
CA TYR A 116 -13.75 -25.16 -32.08
C TYR A 116 -12.63 -24.20 -32.49
N ALA A 117 -12.56 -23.00 -31.91
CA ALA A 117 -11.46 -22.07 -32.16
C ALA A 117 -10.15 -22.53 -31.50
N LEU A 118 -10.25 -23.36 -30.45
CA LEU A 118 -9.14 -23.84 -29.65
C LEU A 118 -8.88 -25.35 -29.84
N LYS A 119 -9.82 -26.05 -30.51
CA LYS A 119 -9.76 -27.49 -30.79
C LYS A 119 -8.48 -27.84 -31.56
N GLY A 120 -7.73 -28.78 -31.01
CA GLY A 120 -6.48 -29.26 -31.60
C GLY A 120 -5.24 -28.41 -31.28
N ARG A 121 -5.39 -27.33 -30.51
CA ARG A 121 -4.27 -26.57 -29.95
C ARG A 121 -4.03 -26.95 -28.49
N ASN A 122 -2.80 -27.29 -28.15
CA ASN A 122 -2.42 -27.49 -26.75
C ASN A 122 -2.27 -26.14 -26.03
N ILE A 123 -2.12 -26.16 -24.69
CA ILE A 123 -2.02 -24.94 -23.87
C ILE A 123 -0.82 -24.07 -24.29
N ARG A 124 0.32 -24.70 -24.59
CA ARG A 124 1.52 -23.97 -25.06
C ARG A 124 1.21 -23.17 -26.31
N GLN A 125 0.66 -23.79 -27.34
CA GLN A 125 0.33 -23.12 -28.61
C GLN A 125 -0.62 -21.95 -28.38
N GLN A 126 -1.62 -22.13 -27.51
CA GLN A 126 -2.55 -21.06 -27.16
C GLN A 126 -1.87 -19.89 -26.44
N LEU A 127 -0.90 -20.15 -25.56
CA LEU A 127 -0.08 -19.09 -24.93
C LEU A 127 0.81 -18.41 -25.96
N GLU A 128 1.45 -19.16 -26.85
CA GLU A 128 2.29 -18.62 -27.93
C GLU A 128 1.48 -17.71 -28.87
N ASP A 129 0.22 -18.08 -29.19
CA ASP A 129 -0.71 -17.24 -29.96
C ASP A 129 -1.02 -15.91 -29.25
N LEU A 130 -0.96 -15.90 -27.91
CA LEU A 130 -1.14 -14.71 -27.07
C LEU A 130 0.16 -13.90 -26.92
N GLY A 131 1.24 -14.28 -27.60
CA GLY A 131 2.53 -13.60 -27.56
C GLY A 131 3.45 -14.04 -26.42
N PHE A 132 3.14 -15.15 -25.74
CA PHE A 132 4.07 -15.75 -24.80
C PHE A 132 5.25 -16.40 -25.52
N THR A 133 6.44 -16.21 -24.97
CA THR A 133 7.69 -16.76 -25.52
C THR A 133 8.42 -17.57 -24.46
N PRO A 134 8.94 -18.77 -24.79
CA PRO A 134 9.65 -19.60 -23.84
C PRO A 134 10.95 -18.93 -23.35
N ALA A 135 11.25 -19.11 -22.07
CA ALA A 135 12.51 -18.69 -21.48
C ALA A 135 13.67 -19.49 -22.12
N PRO A 136 14.84 -18.85 -22.37
CA PRO A 136 15.96 -19.53 -23.02
C PRO A 136 16.50 -20.75 -22.24
N ASP A 137 16.38 -20.72 -20.93
CA ASP A 137 16.85 -21.72 -19.98
C ASP A 137 15.80 -22.79 -19.65
N ASP A 138 14.52 -22.50 -19.87
CA ASP A 138 13.43 -23.43 -19.62
C ASP A 138 12.23 -23.23 -20.57
N PRO A 139 12.00 -24.14 -21.54
CA PRO A 139 10.90 -23.99 -22.48
C PRO A 139 9.52 -24.06 -21.80
N ASN A 140 9.41 -24.62 -20.60
CA ASN A 140 8.14 -24.71 -19.86
C ASN A 140 7.82 -23.45 -19.07
N ILE A 141 8.68 -22.44 -19.11
CA ILE A 141 8.39 -21.13 -18.54
C ILE A 141 8.26 -20.17 -19.71
N LEU A 142 7.09 -19.55 -19.86
CA LEU A 142 6.82 -18.63 -20.94
C LEU A 142 6.55 -17.23 -20.38
N HIS A 143 7.09 -16.23 -21.06
CA HIS A 143 7.00 -14.83 -20.70
C HIS A 143 6.20 -14.07 -21.75
N ALA A 144 5.30 -13.20 -21.31
CA ALA A 144 4.65 -12.23 -22.18
C ALA A 144 4.64 -10.86 -21.51
N LYS A 145 4.99 -9.83 -22.29
CA LYS A 145 4.89 -8.43 -21.86
C LYS A 145 3.52 -7.88 -22.21
N PHE A 146 2.92 -7.21 -21.26
CA PHE A 146 1.64 -6.52 -21.40
C PHE A 146 1.87 -5.04 -21.14
N ASP A 147 1.14 -4.22 -21.89
CA ASP A 147 1.15 -2.78 -21.77
C ASP A 147 -0.24 -2.32 -21.34
N ASP A 148 -0.31 -1.69 -20.17
CA ASP A 148 -1.54 -1.19 -19.57
C ASP A 148 -1.49 0.33 -19.33
N ARG A 149 -0.87 1.05 -20.28
CA ARG A 149 -0.82 2.53 -20.28
C ARG A 149 -2.18 3.24 -20.21
N ASP A 150 -3.28 2.53 -20.50
CA ASP A 150 -4.64 3.08 -20.51
C ASP A 150 -5.44 2.78 -19.22
N CYS A 151 -4.91 2.03 -18.25
CA CYS A 151 -5.62 1.83 -16.99
C CYS A 151 -5.58 3.10 -16.10
N ILE A 152 -6.63 3.30 -15.31
CA ILE A 152 -6.81 4.46 -14.41
C ILE A 152 -5.64 4.66 -13.43
N ARG A 153 -4.84 3.60 -13.19
CA ARG A 153 -3.67 3.63 -12.29
C ARG A 153 -2.32 3.73 -13.01
N GLN A 154 -2.28 3.83 -14.35
CA GLN A 154 -1.06 3.96 -15.16
C GLN A 154 0.03 2.93 -14.83
N TRP A 155 -0.35 1.66 -14.66
CA TRP A 155 0.63 0.58 -14.54
C TRP A 155 1.46 0.52 -15.82
N SER A 156 2.78 0.62 -15.70
CA SER A 156 3.73 0.53 -16.81
C SER A 156 3.65 -0.81 -17.54
N GLU A 157 4.46 -1.00 -18.59
CA GLU A 157 4.70 -2.34 -19.12
C GLU A 157 5.03 -3.33 -17.98
N TYR A 158 4.35 -4.47 -17.96
CA TYR A 158 4.57 -5.53 -16.97
C TYR A 158 4.65 -6.89 -17.64
N GLU A 159 5.29 -7.83 -16.96
CA GLU A 159 5.51 -9.19 -17.46
C GLU A 159 4.60 -10.19 -16.77
N ILE A 160 4.02 -11.11 -17.53
CA ILE A 160 3.32 -12.29 -17.03
C ILE A 160 4.14 -13.52 -17.35
N ILE A 161 4.23 -14.42 -16.36
CA ILE A 161 4.98 -15.66 -16.46
C ILE A 161 4.00 -16.84 -16.37
N ALA A 162 3.94 -17.65 -17.42
CA ALA A 162 3.21 -18.91 -17.43
C ALA A 162 4.18 -20.06 -17.15
N VAL A 163 3.88 -20.89 -16.15
CA VAL A 163 4.65 -22.09 -15.84
C VAL A 163 3.84 -23.30 -16.25
N LEU A 164 4.34 -24.03 -17.24
CA LEU A 164 3.76 -25.28 -17.73
C LEU A 164 4.36 -26.48 -17.00
N GLN A 165 3.53 -27.48 -16.73
CA GLN A 165 4.00 -28.82 -16.38
C GLN A 165 4.35 -29.61 -17.65
N ASP A 166 3.53 -29.46 -18.69
CA ASP A 166 3.72 -29.99 -20.04
C ASP A 166 2.94 -29.11 -21.04
N ASP A 167 3.02 -29.43 -22.33
CA ASP A 167 2.37 -28.65 -23.40
C ASP A 167 0.85 -28.50 -23.25
N ASN A 168 0.19 -29.34 -22.45
CA ASN A 168 -1.26 -29.35 -22.25
C ASN A 168 -1.69 -28.92 -20.85
N THR A 169 -0.75 -28.63 -19.95
CA THR A 169 -1.03 -28.45 -18.52
C THR A 169 -0.39 -27.17 -18.02
N LEU A 170 -1.19 -26.11 -17.84
CA LEU A 170 -0.76 -24.90 -17.13
C LEU A 170 -0.71 -25.20 -15.63
N ARG A 171 0.45 -24.94 -15.00
CA ARG A 171 0.64 -25.16 -13.56
C ARG A 171 0.52 -23.88 -12.75
N ARG A 172 1.08 -22.77 -13.25
CA ARG A 172 0.96 -21.43 -12.64
C ARG A 172 0.87 -20.35 -13.69
N LEU A 173 0.22 -19.26 -13.34
CA LEU A 173 0.28 -18.00 -14.07
C LEU A 173 0.62 -16.93 -13.04
N LEU A 174 1.70 -16.17 -13.26
CA LEU A 174 2.26 -15.23 -12.31
C LEU A 174 2.29 -13.81 -12.88
N LYS A 175 2.08 -12.82 -12.03
CA LYS A 175 2.16 -11.37 -12.32
C LYS A 175 3.02 -10.66 -11.27
N PRO A 176 3.45 -9.42 -11.50
CA PRO A 176 4.08 -8.62 -10.47
C PRO A 176 3.10 -8.34 -9.31
N VAL A 177 3.69 -8.00 -8.17
CA VAL A 177 2.94 -7.44 -7.04
C VAL A 177 2.47 -6.06 -7.43
N MET A 178 1.14 -5.91 -7.45
CA MET A 178 0.46 -4.67 -7.79
C MET A 178 0.02 -3.90 -6.54
N ASN A 179 0.59 -4.21 -5.37
CA ASN A 179 0.35 -3.46 -4.15
C ASN A 179 1.55 -2.54 -3.93
N GLU A 180 1.39 -1.24 -4.23
CA GLU A 180 2.46 -0.25 -4.14
C GLU A 180 3.08 -0.18 -2.74
N ARG A 181 2.27 -0.36 -1.68
CA ARG A 181 2.74 -0.36 -0.29
C ARG A 181 3.71 -1.50 -0.05
N VAL A 182 3.35 -2.70 -0.50
CA VAL A 182 4.21 -3.87 -0.43
C VAL A 182 5.45 -3.67 -1.29
N THR A 183 5.32 -3.19 -2.53
CA THR A 183 6.44 -2.96 -3.45
C THR A 183 7.49 -2.02 -2.86
N ARG A 184 7.08 -0.98 -2.12
CA ARG A 184 8.02 -0.07 -1.42
C ARG A 184 8.79 -0.77 -0.30
N LEU A 185 8.15 -1.70 0.40
CA LEU A 185 8.76 -2.44 1.51
C LEU A 185 9.65 -3.61 1.09
N VAL A 186 9.31 -4.25 -0.02
CA VAL A 186 10.02 -5.41 -0.58
C VAL A 186 11.04 -5.02 -1.64
N GLY A 187 11.57 -3.79 -1.56
CA GLY A 187 12.58 -3.26 -2.47
C GLY A 187 13.86 -4.12 -2.55
N PRO A 188 14.90 -3.66 -3.27
CA PRO A 188 16.02 -4.52 -3.71
C PRO A 188 16.78 -5.22 -2.58
N ARG A 189 16.72 -4.68 -1.34
CA ARG A 189 17.40 -5.22 -0.16
C ARG A 189 16.42 -5.75 0.86
N ILE A 190 15.92 -6.95 0.59
CA ILE A 190 15.22 -7.78 1.57
C ILE A 190 15.90 -9.12 1.75
N ASP A 191 15.64 -9.74 2.90
CA ASP A 191 15.89 -11.13 3.19
C ASP A 191 14.56 -11.85 3.43
N ILE A 192 14.46 -13.07 2.91
CA ILE A 192 13.39 -14.00 3.25
C ILE A 192 13.88 -14.86 4.41
N VAL A 193 13.21 -14.75 5.56
CA VAL A 193 13.68 -15.37 6.81
C VAL A 193 12.73 -16.45 7.33
N GLY A 194 11.56 -16.61 6.73
CA GLY A 194 10.59 -17.61 7.13
C GLY A 194 9.45 -17.77 6.15
N HIS A 195 8.80 -18.93 6.23
CA HIS A 195 7.58 -19.24 5.52
C HIS A 195 6.70 -20.12 6.42
N ARG A 196 5.38 -19.91 6.39
CA ARG A 196 4.40 -20.77 7.05
C ARG A 196 3.06 -20.72 6.33
N GLU A 197 2.23 -21.73 6.54
CA GLU A 197 0.84 -21.71 6.11
C GLU A 197 -0.05 -21.13 7.21
N GLY A 198 -0.98 -20.27 6.82
CA GLY A 198 -2.06 -19.75 7.64
C GLY A 198 -3.39 -20.37 7.23
N ILE A 199 -4.41 -20.18 8.07
CA ILE A 199 -5.79 -20.57 7.79
C ILE A 199 -6.68 -19.36 8.04
N GLN A 200 -7.47 -18.97 7.03
CA GLN A 200 -8.47 -17.92 7.17
C GLN A 200 -9.81 -18.56 7.48
N GLU A 201 -10.33 -18.29 8.66
CA GLU A 201 -11.68 -18.69 9.07
C GLU A 201 -12.67 -17.55 8.78
N PHE A 202 -13.81 -17.90 8.20
CA PHE A 202 -14.91 -16.96 8.01
C PHE A 202 -16.01 -17.25 9.03
N PRO A 203 -16.37 -16.31 9.92
CA PRO A 203 -17.37 -16.54 10.96
C PRO A 203 -18.75 -16.94 10.41
N THR A 204 -19.04 -16.54 9.17
CA THR A 204 -20.36 -16.65 8.54
C THR A 204 -20.44 -17.75 7.48
N ILE A 205 -19.35 -18.47 7.20
CA ILE A 205 -19.30 -19.47 6.13
C ILE A 205 -18.48 -20.68 6.60
N PRO A 206 -18.97 -21.94 6.47
CA PRO A 206 -18.29 -23.13 7.02
C PRO A 206 -17.10 -23.59 6.15
N TYR A 207 -16.25 -22.67 5.71
CA TYR A 207 -15.05 -22.95 4.94
C TYR A 207 -13.88 -22.17 5.51
N SER A 208 -12.76 -22.86 5.71
CA SER A 208 -11.48 -22.30 6.09
C SER A 208 -10.53 -22.33 4.89
N TYR A 209 -9.80 -21.25 4.64
CA TYR A 209 -8.94 -21.14 3.46
C TYR A 209 -7.48 -21.14 3.86
N PRO A 210 -6.68 -22.13 3.43
CA PRO A 210 -5.24 -22.03 3.60
C PRO A 210 -4.72 -20.87 2.76
N TYR A 211 -3.71 -20.18 3.28
CA TYR A 211 -2.96 -19.17 2.55
C TYR A 211 -1.52 -19.18 3.04
N SER A 212 -0.59 -18.79 2.19
CA SER A 212 0.82 -18.77 2.57
C SER A 212 1.22 -17.43 3.19
N ILE A 213 2.14 -17.49 4.15
CA ILE A 213 2.70 -16.34 4.85
C ILE A 213 4.20 -16.35 4.66
N LEU A 214 4.74 -15.24 4.20
CA LEU A 214 6.17 -15.03 4.01
C LEU A 214 6.71 -14.05 5.04
N THR A 215 7.67 -14.46 5.85
CA THR A 215 8.35 -13.55 6.77
C THR A 215 9.51 -12.87 6.04
N VAL A 216 9.38 -11.57 5.88
CA VAL A 216 10.34 -10.70 5.17
C VAL A 216 11.04 -9.81 6.17
N LYS A 217 12.33 -9.59 5.93
CA LYS A 217 13.16 -8.67 6.70
C LYS A 217 13.79 -7.66 5.76
N ASN A 218 13.68 -6.38 6.09
CA ASN A 218 14.44 -5.29 5.48
C ASN A 218 15.39 -4.68 6.52
N ASP A 219 15.94 -3.50 6.22
CA ASP A 219 16.93 -2.81 7.06
C ASP A 219 16.34 -2.19 8.34
N PHE A 220 15.04 -1.95 8.41
CA PHE A 220 14.41 -1.29 9.56
C PHE A 220 13.37 -2.15 10.28
N MET A 221 12.80 -3.17 9.65
CA MET A 221 11.84 -4.06 10.27
C MET A 221 11.83 -5.48 9.68
N GLN A 222 11.22 -6.39 10.44
CA GLN A 222 10.71 -7.66 9.95
C GLN A 222 9.19 -7.64 10.01
N PHE A 223 8.54 -8.25 9.03
CA PHE A 223 7.09 -8.28 8.91
C PHE A 223 6.67 -9.52 8.13
N ASP A 224 5.41 -9.90 8.29
CA ASP A 224 4.84 -10.99 7.52
C ASP A 224 4.02 -10.43 6.36
N LEU A 225 4.15 -11.05 5.19
CA LEU A 225 3.31 -10.84 4.05
C LEU A 225 2.33 -12.01 3.92
N GLU A 226 1.04 -11.70 3.90
CA GLU A 226 -0.01 -12.69 3.71
C GLU A 226 -0.39 -12.73 2.23
N PHE A 227 -0.19 -13.88 1.59
CA PHE A 227 -0.62 -14.14 0.23
C PHE A 227 -2.12 -14.48 0.22
N LYS A 228 -2.93 -13.57 0.77
CA LYS A 228 -4.40 -13.62 0.79
C LYS A 228 -4.94 -12.38 0.07
N PHE A 229 -5.95 -12.54 -0.79
CA PHE A 229 -6.75 -11.45 -1.38
C PHE A 229 -5.99 -10.15 -1.75
N GLY A 230 -4.80 -10.26 -2.35
CA GLY A 230 -4.07 -9.10 -2.88
C GLY A 230 -2.73 -8.74 -2.26
N LEU A 231 -2.17 -9.64 -1.45
CA LEU A 231 -0.86 -9.50 -0.80
C LEU A 231 -0.80 -8.25 0.10
N ASP A 232 -0.83 -8.46 1.40
CA ASP A 232 -0.78 -7.38 2.38
C ASP A 232 0.15 -7.75 3.55
N ILE A 233 0.53 -6.75 4.34
CA ILE A 233 1.25 -6.96 5.59
C ILE A 233 0.27 -7.59 6.60
N ALA A 234 0.66 -8.70 7.21
CA ALA A 234 -0.14 -9.33 8.24
C ALA A 234 -0.30 -8.39 9.43
N GLU A 235 -1.52 -8.28 9.94
CA GLU A 235 -1.79 -7.45 11.11
C GLU A 235 -0.92 -7.87 12.30
N ASN A 236 -0.35 -6.89 12.99
CA ASN A 236 0.49 -7.09 14.18
C ASN A 236 1.76 -7.95 13.96
N SER A 237 2.22 -8.14 12.72
CA SER A 237 3.45 -8.90 12.43
C SER A 237 4.73 -8.09 12.49
N GLN A 238 4.62 -6.76 12.55
CA GLN A 238 5.77 -5.87 12.44
C GLN A 238 6.66 -5.93 13.69
N VAL A 239 7.94 -6.23 13.48
CA VAL A 239 9.02 -6.12 14.45
C VAL A 239 10.00 -5.07 13.95
N ILE A 240 9.91 -3.86 14.52
CA ILE A 240 10.71 -2.71 14.11
C ILE A 240 12.03 -2.70 14.89
N PHE A 241 13.16 -2.65 14.18
CA PHE A 241 14.50 -2.67 14.74
C PHE A 241 15.05 -1.27 15.01
N ARG A 242 14.61 -0.29 14.21
CA ARG A 242 15.02 1.11 14.33
C ARG A 242 13.88 2.05 13.98
N GLU A 243 13.94 3.24 14.57
CA GLU A 243 13.15 4.38 14.13
C GLU A 243 13.63 4.86 12.75
N LEU A 244 12.67 5.23 11.89
CA LEU A 244 12.96 5.88 10.61
C LEU A 244 12.98 7.40 10.83
N ALA A 245 13.81 8.11 10.07
CA ALA A 245 13.76 9.56 10.03
C ALA A 245 12.50 10.05 9.29
N ALA A 246 12.12 11.31 9.50
CA ALA A 246 10.91 11.89 8.92
C ALA A 246 10.94 11.89 7.37
N ASP A 247 12.10 12.10 6.77
CA ASP A 247 12.31 12.02 5.32
C ASP A 247 12.26 10.58 4.80
N GLU A 248 12.76 9.60 5.56
CA GLU A 248 12.67 8.17 5.21
C GLU A 248 11.22 7.68 5.13
N VAL A 249 10.33 8.19 5.99
CA VAL A 249 8.90 7.86 5.94
C VAL A 249 8.10 8.72 4.96
N GLY A 250 8.74 9.72 4.33
CA GLY A 250 8.11 10.63 3.38
C GLY A 250 7.22 11.70 4.01
N VAL A 251 7.57 12.23 5.19
CA VAL A 251 6.91 13.41 5.74
C VAL A 251 7.20 14.62 4.84
N ASP A 252 6.16 15.16 4.22
CA ASP A 252 6.22 16.46 3.58
C ASP A 252 6.18 17.57 4.64
N THR A 253 6.98 18.62 4.50
CA THR A 253 6.99 19.75 5.44
C THR A 253 6.61 21.03 4.72
N CYS A 254 5.78 21.84 5.36
CA CYS A 254 5.38 23.12 4.80
C CYS A 254 6.58 24.06 4.74
N LYS A 255 6.84 24.62 3.55
CA LYS A 255 7.80 25.72 3.40
C LYS A 255 7.24 26.98 4.02
N GLU A 256 8.11 27.80 4.59
CA GLU A 256 7.72 29.10 5.12
C GLU A 256 7.26 30.05 4.02
N ILE A 257 6.11 30.69 4.22
CA ILE A 257 5.55 31.70 3.32
C ILE A 257 5.15 32.92 4.16
N VAL A 258 5.75 34.08 3.87
CA VAL A 258 5.41 35.35 4.53
C VAL A 258 4.27 36.02 3.80
N GLU A 259 3.14 36.19 4.49
CA GLU A 259 1.97 36.90 3.98
C GLU A 259 2.16 38.44 4.00
N PRO A 260 1.38 39.20 3.22
CA PRO A 260 1.35 40.66 3.31
C PRO A 260 0.98 41.20 4.71
N SER A 261 0.25 40.42 5.52
CA SER A 261 -0.06 40.71 6.93
C SER A 261 1.17 40.58 7.85
N GLY A 262 2.28 40.06 7.33
CA GLY A 262 3.47 39.66 8.06
C GLY A 262 3.41 38.22 8.58
N PHE A 263 2.23 37.60 8.66
CA PHE A 263 2.07 36.23 9.16
C PHE A 263 2.92 35.25 8.35
N VAL A 264 3.63 34.36 9.03
CA VAL A 264 4.49 33.35 8.40
C VAL A 264 3.79 32.00 8.45
N ILE A 265 3.22 31.58 7.33
CA ILE A 265 2.67 30.23 7.16
C ILE A 265 3.83 29.24 7.24
N GLY A 266 3.69 28.18 8.04
CA GLY A 266 4.74 27.18 8.23
C GLY A 266 5.91 27.64 9.12
N GLY A 267 5.82 28.84 9.71
CA GLY A 267 6.87 29.42 10.55
C GLY A 267 6.40 29.78 11.96
N ILE A 268 7.25 30.53 12.68
CA ILE A 268 6.98 31.01 14.04
C ILE A 268 6.39 32.42 13.97
N ASN A 269 5.27 32.65 14.66
CA ASN A 269 4.59 33.94 14.74
C ASN A 269 4.49 34.41 16.20
N SER A 270 4.58 35.72 16.41
CA SER A 270 4.33 36.29 17.75
C SER A 270 2.84 36.32 18.07
N THR A 271 2.50 36.22 19.35
CA THR A 271 1.10 36.29 19.81
C THR A 271 0.46 37.64 19.47
N GLU A 272 1.23 38.74 19.56
CA GLU A 272 0.79 40.08 19.19
C GLU A 272 0.44 40.16 17.70
N GLN A 273 1.26 39.55 16.85
CA GLN A 273 1.02 39.46 15.42
C GLN A 273 -0.24 38.68 15.10
N ILE A 274 -0.45 37.51 15.73
CA ILE A 274 -1.67 36.69 15.54
C ILE A 274 -2.91 37.50 15.92
N LYS A 275 -2.91 38.16 17.08
CA LYS A 275 -4.06 38.98 17.53
C LYS A 275 -4.36 40.16 16.61
N GLY A 276 -3.35 40.65 15.88
CA GLY A 276 -3.45 41.81 14.99
C GLY A 276 -3.88 41.50 13.55
N LEU A 277 -4.11 40.23 13.19
CA LEU A 277 -4.38 39.86 11.79
C LEU A 277 -5.73 40.39 11.30
N PRO A 278 -5.78 41.19 10.22
CA PRO A 278 -7.04 41.56 9.56
C PRO A 278 -7.53 40.45 8.62
N THR A 279 -6.59 39.68 8.08
CA THR A 279 -6.79 38.60 7.12
C THR A 279 -5.79 37.48 7.38
N LEU A 280 -6.17 36.25 7.02
CA LEU A 280 -5.31 35.07 6.97
C LEU A 280 -5.60 34.36 5.64
N THR A 281 -4.55 33.99 4.89
CA THR A 281 -4.65 33.38 3.55
C THR A 281 -5.51 34.16 2.56
N GLY A 282 -5.46 35.49 2.66
CA GLY A 282 -6.24 36.43 1.85
C GLY A 282 -7.73 36.51 2.21
N VAL A 283 -8.19 35.79 3.25
CA VAL A 283 -9.59 35.81 3.72
C VAL A 283 -9.68 36.67 4.97
N SER A 284 -10.73 37.50 5.09
CA SER A 284 -10.95 38.28 6.31
C SER A 284 -11.30 37.36 7.49
N ILE A 285 -10.78 37.68 8.68
CA ILE A 285 -11.00 36.86 9.87
C ILE A 285 -12.50 36.68 10.17
N ALA A 286 -13.32 37.72 9.99
CA ALA A 286 -14.76 37.62 10.18
C ALA A 286 -15.47 36.69 9.18
N LYS A 287 -14.95 36.55 7.96
CA LYS A 287 -15.46 35.55 7.01
C LYS A 287 -14.97 34.16 7.40
N LEU A 288 -13.68 34.01 7.71
CA LEU A 288 -13.07 32.74 8.08
C LEU A 288 -13.75 32.12 9.30
N GLU A 289 -13.98 32.89 10.36
CA GLU A 289 -14.70 32.43 11.55
C GLU A 289 -16.15 31.99 11.26
N ARG A 290 -16.83 32.66 10.31
CA ARG A 290 -18.20 32.29 9.93
C ARG A 290 -18.21 30.94 9.22
N ASP A 291 -17.31 30.77 8.25
CA ASP A 291 -17.22 29.56 7.45
C ASP A 291 -16.76 28.38 8.34
N MET A 292 -15.76 28.59 9.20
CA MET A 292 -15.29 27.58 10.17
C MET A 292 -16.38 27.11 11.12
N ARG A 293 -17.29 27.98 11.56
CA ARG A 293 -18.42 27.59 12.42
C ARG A 293 -19.47 26.77 11.68
N GLN A 294 -19.68 27.05 10.39
CA GLN A 294 -20.59 26.27 9.55
C GLN A 294 -20.04 24.86 9.27
N GLU A 295 -18.73 24.75 9.10
CA GLU A 295 -18.00 23.50 8.82
C GLU A 295 -17.46 22.83 10.11
N GLU A 296 -17.90 23.29 11.28
CA GLU A 296 -17.58 22.74 12.60
C GLU A 296 -16.07 22.68 12.94
N PHE A 297 -15.26 23.56 12.35
CA PHE A 297 -13.84 23.76 12.70
C PHE A 297 -13.64 24.68 13.90
N LEU A 298 -14.58 25.57 14.20
CA LEU A 298 -14.51 26.56 15.27
C LEU A 298 -15.83 26.61 16.05
N GLY A 299 -15.76 26.74 17.37
CA GLY A 299 -16.93 26.94 18.20
C GLY A 299 -17.38 28.40 18.26
N SER A 300 -17.94 28.79 19.41
CA SER A 300 -18.40 30.17 19.65
C SER A 300 -17.26 31.17 19.94
N GLU A 301 -16.05 30.67 20.17
CA GLU A 301 -14.86 31.47 20.45
C GLU A 301 -14.37 32.29 19.24
N SER A 302 -13.45 33.23 19.52
CA SER A 302 -12.73 33.96 18.48
C SER A 302 -11.50 33.19 18.03
N LEU A 303 -11.32 33.08 16.70
CA LEU A 303 -10.22 32.37 16.07
C LEU A 303 -8.86 32.90 16.53
N LEU A 304 -8.64 34.22 16.45
CA LEU A 304 -7.34 34.80 16.79
C LEU A 304 -7.01 34.65 18.27
N ASN A 305 -8.00 34.78 19.16
CA ASN A 305 -7.77 34.58 20.59
C ASN A 305 -7.45 33.12 20.93
N LEU A 306 -8.09 32.18 20.24
CA LEU A 306 -7.81 30.76 20.36
C LEU A 306 -6.38 30.44 19.89
N MET A 307 -6.03 30.83 18.66
CA MET A 307 -4.69 30.64 18.09
C MET A 307 -3.62 31.30 18.94
N ALA A 308 -3.87 32.52 19.43
CA ALA A 308 -2.95 33.22 20.33
C ALA A 308 -2.74 32.48 21.66
N SER A 309 -3.81 31.96 22.26
CA SER A 309 -3.73 31.18 23.50
C SER A 309 -2.94 29.89 23.31
N ASP A 310 -3.14 29.20 22.18
CA ASP A 310 -2.41 27.99 21.83
C ASP A 310 -0.93 28.30 21.55
N ASN A 311 -0.64 29.40 20.84
CA ASN A 311 0.72 29.89 20.57
C ASN A 311 1.47 30.22 21.86
N ASP A 312 0.83 30.94 22.79
CA ASP A 312 1.41 31.26 24.10
C ASP A 312 1.82 29.98 24.85
N TYR A 313 0.97 28.96 24.84
CA TYR A 313 1.31 27.66 25.43
C TYR A 313 2.51 27.01 24.72
N VAL A 314 2.45 26.86 23.40
CA VAL A 314 3.50 26.18 22.62
C VAL A 314 4.87 26.85 22.81
N LEU A 315 4.92 28.17 22.72
CA LEU A 315 6.16 28.93 22.92
C LEU A 315 6.63 28.86 24.38
N SER A 316 5.72 28.81 25.36
CA SER A 316 6.11 28.61 26.78
C SER A 316 6.81 27.27 27.03
N GLN A 317 6.50 26.25 26.21
CA GLN A 317 7.16 24.95 26.24
C GLN A 317 8.50 24.93 25.47
N ARG A 318 8.94 26.07 24.91
CA ARG A 318 10.10 26.19 24.00
C ARG A 318 9.98 25.27 22.77
N LEU A 319 8.75 25.13 22.27
CA LEU A 319 8.43 24.36 21.07
C LEU A 319 7.88 25.27 19.98
N THR A 320 7.78 24.75 18.76
CA THR A 320 7.08 25.37 17.63
C THR A 320 5.88 24.54 17.22
N HIS A 321 4.93 25.15 16.52
CA HIS A 321 3.79 24.41 15.98
C HIS A 321 4.23 23.29 15.01
N GLN A 322 5.28 23.51 14.24
CA GLN A 322 5.85 22.50 13.34
C GLN A 322 6.39 21.30 14.11
N GLN A 323 7.02 21.51 15.28
CA GLN A 323 7.49 20.43 16.15
C GLN A 323 6.32 19.60 16.73
N LEU A 324 5.16 20.23 16.98
CA LEU A 324 3.96 19.52 17.42
C LEU A 324 3.25 18.78 16.27
N ALA A 325 3.27 19.33 15.06
CA ALA A 325 2.69 18.69 13.87
C ALA A 325 3.50 17.47 13.42
N LEU A 326 4.83 17.55 13.50
CA LEU A 326 5.75 16.53 13.00
C LEU A 326 5.41 15.08 13.41
N PRO A 327 5.20 14.74 14.70
CA PRO A 327 4.85 13.36 15.08
C PRO A 327 3.53 12.88 14.47
N LEU A 328 2.54 13.77 14.32
CA LEU A 328 1.26 13.43 13.70
C LEU A 328 1.42 13.19 12.19
N LYS A 329 2.18 14.06 11.50
CA LYS A 329 2.52 13.90 10.08
C LYS A 329 3.36 12.64 9.85
N TYR A 330 4.28 12.34 10.75
CA TYR A 330 5.08 11.11 10.72
C TYR A 330 4.19 9.87 10.78
N ALA A 331 3.27 9.80 11.74
CA ALA A 331 2.34 8.68 11.86
C ALA A 331 1.51 8.49 10.57
N TYR A 332 0.96 9.58 10.03
CA TYR A 332 0.20 9.54 8.79
C TYR A 332 1.04 9.08 7.59
N ALA A 333 2.22 9.69 7.40
CA ALA A 333 3.13 9.36 6.31
C ALA A 333 3.60 7.90 6.39
N PHE A 334 3.87 7.40 7.60
CA PHE A 334 4.22 6.00 7.83
C PHE A 334 3.12 5.05 7.34
N TYR A 335 1.86 5.32 7.72
CA TYR A 335 0.72 4.53 7.26
C TYR A 335 0.50 4.64 5.75
N GLU A 336 0.45 5.87 5.24
CA GLU A 336 0.05 6.15 3.87
C GLU A 336 1.09 5.65 2.86
N ASN A 337 2.37 5.75 3.21
CA ASN A 337 3.46 5.22 2.42
C ASN A 337 3.64 3.70 2.55
N GLY A 338 2.79 3.04 3.34
CA GLY A 338 2.70 1.59 3.36
C GLY A 338 3.68 0.90 4.29
N PHE A 339 4.26 1.61 5.26
CA PHE A 339 5.19 1.03 6.22
C PHE A 339 4.52 0.15 7.28
N GLY A 340 3.19 0.09 7.27
CA GLY A 340 2.36 -0.68 8.20
C GLY A 340 1.61 0.20 9.19
N LYS A 341 1.12 -0.40 10.28
CA LYS A 341 0.30 0.29 11.30
C LYS A 341 1.10 0.60 12.56
N SER A 342 2.13 -0.18 12.87
CA SER A 342 2.99 0.06 14.03
C SER A 342 4.22 0.87 13.62
N PHE A 343 4.64 1.82 14.45
CA PHE A 343 5.84 2.63 14.22
C PHE A 343 6.58 2.94 15.52
N ILE A 344 7.85 3.30 15.40
CA ILE A 344 8.63 3.88 16.50
C ILE A 344 8.75 5.38 16.25
N TYR A 345 8.53 6.18 17.29
CA TYR A 345 8.82 7.61 17.29
C TYR A 345 9.39 8.02 18.66
N GLN A 346 10.53 8.70 18.68
CA GLN A 346 11.30 9.01 19.88
C GLN A 346 11.45 7.80 20.83
N TYR A 347 11.89 6.67 20.27
CA TYR A 347 12.11 5.41 20.99
C TYR A 347 10.87 4.76 21.62
N ARG A 348 9.66 5.21 21.27
CA ARG A 348 8.39 4.67 21.77
C ARG A 348 7.59 4.04 20.65
N LYS A 349 6.82 3.01 20.99
CA LYS A 349 5.99 2.27 20.03
C LYS A 349 4.59 2.84 20.01
N TYR A 350 4.12 3.14 18.80
CA TYR A 350 2.78 3.59 18.54
C TYR A 350 2.12 2.72 17.48
N GLU A 351 0.80 2.77 17.43
CA GLU A 351 -0.01 2.24 16.34
C GLU A 351 -0.89 3.33 15.77
N ILE A 352 -1.00 3.41 14.45
CA ILE A 352 -1.95 4.26 13.75
C ILE A 352 -3.05 3.41 13.10
N ARG A 353 -4.28 3.87 13.24
CA ARG A 353 -5.45 3.42 12.48
C ARG A 353 -6.00 4.61 11.69
N VAL A 354 -6.36 4.38 10.45
CA VAL A 354 -6.96 5.40 9.59
C VAL A 354 -8.35 4.97 9.18
N MET A 355 -9.33 5.87 9.35
CA MET A 355 -10.71 5.67 8.93
C MET A 355 -11.02 6.58 7.74
N GLN A 356 -11.56 6.00 6.68
CA GLN A 356 -11.99 6.75 5.50
C GLN A 356 -13.50 6.96 5.51
N TRP A 357 -13.92 8.19 5.25
CA TRP A 357 -15.31 8.61 5.16
C TRP A 357 -15.74 8.83 3.71
N ARG A 358 -17.04 8.99 3.50
CA ARG A 358 -17.58 9.38 2.19
C ARG A 358 -17.64 10.90 2.10
N GLY A 359 -16.85 11.46 1.20
CA GLY A 359 -16.80 12.90 0.93
C GLY A 359 -15.60 13.56 1.59
N TYR A 360 -15.12 14.63 0.97
CA TYR A 360 -13.94 15.37 1.42
C TYR A 360 -14.36 16.54 2.31
N LYS A 361 -13.61 16.74 3.39
CA LYS A 361 -13.60 17.98 4.16
C LYS A 361 -12.46 18.84 3.65
N HIS A 362 -12.73 20.11 3.36
CA HIS A 362 -11.71 21.07 2.94
C HIS A 362 -11.15 21.82 4.13
N SER A 363 -9.85 22.13 4.11
CA SER A 363 -9.24 23.09 5.03
C SER A 363 -9.95 24.44 4.93
N PRO A 364 -10.22 25.12 6.07
CA PRO A 364 -10.89 26.42 6.05
C PRO A 364 -9.97 27.54 5.54
N PHE A 365 -8.66 27.31 5.43
CA PHE A 365 -7.66 28.35 5.15
C PHE A 365 -7.38 28.58 3.66
N ASN A 366 -8.27 28.19 2.73
CA ASN A 366 -8.12 28.48 1.29
C ASN A 366 -6.75 28.03 0.71
N ASP A 367 -6.23 26.92 1.19
CA ASP A 367 -4.91 26.36 0.82
C ASP A 367 -5.01 25.15 -0.13
N GLY A 368 -6.24 24.79 -0.51
CA GLY A 368 -6.52 23.67 -1.39
C GLY A 368 -6.40 22.30 -0.72
N LEU A 369 -6.07 22.23 0.58
CA LEU A 369 -5.98 20.97 1.30
C LEU A 369 -7.38 20.41 1.58
N MET A 370 -7.51 19.09 1.48
CA MET A 370 -8.72 18.36 1.82
C MET A 370 -8.37 16.94 2.23
N THR A 371 -9.24 16.32 3.03
CA THR A 371 -9.14 14.90 3.38
C THR A 371 -10.52 14.31 3.58
N ASP A 372 -10.61 13.00 3.38
CA ASP A 372 -11.73 12.16 3.82
C ASP A 372 -11.29 11.20 4.94
N LEU A 373 -10.12 11.44 5.54
CA LEU A 373 -9.48 10.54 6.51
C LEU A 373 -9.45 11.11 7.93
N ASP A 374 -9.72 10.23 8.88
CA ASP A 374 -9.41 10.41 10.29
C ASP A 374 -8.30 9.46 10.71
N MET A 375 -7.51 9.88 11.68
CA MET A 375 -6.41 9.13 12.24
C MET A 375 -6.61 8.93 13.73
N ILE A 376 -6.40 7.70 14.19
CA ILE A 376 -6.33 7.35 15.61
C ILE A 376 -4.93 6.82 15.87
N ILE A 377 -4.19 7.49 16.73
CA ILE A 377 -2.83 7.09 17.11
C ILE A 377 -2.86 6.63 18.56
N THR A 378 -2.36 5.42 18.82
CA THR A 378 -2.33 4.77 20.13
C THR A 378 -0.89 4.64 20.60
N ASP A 379 -0.57 5.09 21.81
CA ASP A 379 0.67 4.71 22.52
C ASP A 379 0.49 3.28 23.03
N ILE A 380 1.30 2.34 22.52
CA ILE A 380 1.17 0.91 22.83
C ILE A 380 1.50 0.61 24.30
N GLU A 381 2.37 1.40 24.93
CA GLU A 381 2.74 1.17 26.33
C GLU A 381 1.63 1.61 27.29
N THR A 382 0.95 2.71 26.99
CA THR A 382 -0.05 3.31 27.89
C THR A 382 -1.49 2.97 27.50
N GLY A 383 -1.74 2.57 26.25
CA GLY A 383 -3.07 2.40 25.68
C GLY A 383 -3.82 3.70 25.41
N ASN A 384 -3.20 4.85 25.67
CA ASN A 384 -3.80 6.15 25.40
C ASN A 384 -3.89 6.41 23.89
N THR A 385 -4.92 7.15 23.48
CA THR A 385 -5.17 7.47 22.08
C THR A 385 -5.38 8.96 21.84
N ILE A 386 -4.92 9.44 20.70
CA ILE A 386 -5.36 10.71 20.11
C ILE A 386 -6.11 10.42 18.80
N GLU A 387 -7.20 11.13 18.55
CA GLU A 387 -8.01 11.03 17.34
C GLU A 387 -8.13 12.42 16.71
N CYS A 388 -7.86 12.52 15.40
CA CYS A 388 -8.04 13.75 14.66
C CYS A 388 -8.30 13.50 13.17
N SER A 389 -8.85 14.49 12.47
CA SER A 389 -8.81 14.50 11.00
C SER A 389 -7.36 14.58 10.51
N ALA A 390 -7.05 13.95 9.37
CA ALA A 390 -5.74 14.05 8.74
C ALA A 390 -5.40 15.47 8.24
N LEU A 391 -6.36 16.42 8.28
CA LEU A 391 -6.11 17.85 8.06
C LEU A 391 -5.46 18.56 9.26
N VAL A 392 -5.72 18.09 10.49
CA VAL A 392 -5.26 18.78 11.70
C VAL A 392 -3.73 18.94 11.72
N PRO A 393 -2.90 17.93 11.41
CA PRO A 393 -1.44 18.09 11.37
C PRO A 393 -0.97 19.17 10.39
N GLU A 394 -1.62 19.29 9.22
CA GLU A 394 -1.33 20.33 8.23
C GLU A 394 -1.70 21.73 8.75
N MET A 395 -2.87 21.87 9.38
CA MET A 395 -3.33 23.14 9.93
C MET A 395 -2.48 23.60 11.12
N ILE A 396 -2.00 22.65 11.94
CA ILE A 396 -1.05 22.93 13.01
C ILE A 396 0.26 23.43 12.41
N GLU A 397 0.86 22.69 11.48
CA GLU A 397 2.15 23.05 10.88
C GLU A 397 2.09 24.42 10.21
N ARG A 398 1.02 24.69 9.46
CA ARG A 398 0.89 25.89 8.63
C ARG A 398 0.47 27.12 9.42
N TYR A 399 -0.49 26.99 10.33
CA TYR A 399 -1.17 28.13 10.93
C TYR A 399 -1.10 28.14 12.46
N GLY A 400 -0.62 27.08 13.10
CA GLY A 400 -0.76 26.91 14.55
C GLY A 400 -2.23 26.73 14.97
N PHE A 401 -3.07 26.23 14.08
CA PHE A 401 -4.51 26.01 14.34
C PHE A 401 -4.79 24.54 14.61
N TYR A 402 -5.40 24.27 15.76
CA TYR A 402 -5.64 22.91 16.25
C TYR A 402 -7.14 22.59 16.40
N GLU A 403 -8.00 23.30 15.65
CA GLU A 403 -9.46 23.38 15.77
C GLU A 403 -9.99 24.10 17.02
N GLY A 404 -11.29 24.42 17.01
CA GLY A 404 -12.05 25.06 18.09
C GLY A 404 -12.27 24.16 19.30
N ARG A 405 -12.47 24.74 20.49
CA ARG A 405 -12.52 24.00 21.77
C ARG A 405 -13.59 22.91 21.83
N ASP A 406 -14.72 23.15 21.17
CA ASP A 406 -15.84 22.22 21.08
C ASP A 406 -15.87 21.45 19.74
N ALA A 407 -14.87 21.64 18.88
CA ALA A 407 -14.75 20.94 17.61
C ALA A 407 -14.38 19.48 17.84
N ARG A 408 -14.95 18.59 17.03
CA ARG A 408 -14.81 17.13 17.18
C ARG A 408 -13.35 16.67 17.18
N TYR A 409 -12.49 17.26 16.35
CA TYR A 409 -11.10 16.83 16.17
C TYR A 409 -10.08 17.78 16.82
N ARG A 410 -10.51 18.58 17.80
CA ARG A 410 -9.60 19.42 18.61
C ARG A 410 -8.48 18.56 19.20
N LEU A 411 -7.23 18.88 18.85
CA LEU A 411 -6.04 18.35 19.52
C LEU A 411 -5.36 19.46 20.34
N ASN A 412 -5.65 19.57 21.63
CA ASN A 412 -5.03 20.60 22.46
C ASN A 412 -3.48 20.49 22.38
N PRO A 413 -2.73 21.58 22.16
CA PRO A 413 -1.28 21.55 22.14
C PRO A 413 -0.66 20.80 23.32
N GLN A 414 -1.25 20.95 24.52
CA GLN A 414 -0.83 20.21 25.71
C GLN A 414 -0.98 18.69 25.54
N GLN A 415 -2.09 18.23 24.99
CA GLN A 415 -2.32 16.80 24.72
C GLN A 415 -1.27 16.25 23.77
N VAL A 416 -0.89 16.99 22.71
CA VAL A 416 0.14 16.56 21.76
C VAL A 416 1.52 16.45 22.42
N VAL A 417 1.89 17.47 23.20
CA VAL A 417 3.17 17.48 23.96
C VAL A 417 3.24 16.31 24.94
N GLU A 418 2.18 16.08 25.72
CA GLU A 418 2.13 15.00 26.70
C GLU A 418 2.13 13.61 26.04
N PHE A 419 1.33 13.44 24.99
CA PHE A 419 1.18 12.16 24.27
C PHE A 419 2.50 11.71 23.65
N PHE A 420 3.18 12.59 22.91
CA PHE A 420 4.46 12.27 22.28
C PHE A 420 5.68 12.55 23.16
N ARG A 421 5.47 13.08 24.38
CA ARG A 421 6.52 13.48 25.33
C ARG A 421 7.55 14.43 24.71
N LEU A 422 7.05 15.42 23.96
CA LEU A 422 7.87 16.42 23.30
C LEU A 422 8.57 17.29 24.35
N ASN A 423 9.86 17.54 24.17
CA ASN A 423 10.63 18.42 25.04
C ASN A 423 11.22 19.57 24.21
N GLY A 424 11.00 20.80 24.66
CA GLY A 424 11.66 21.96 24.08
C GLY A 424 13.16 21.92 24.33
N SER A 425 13.93 22.26 23.31
CA SER A 425 15.40 22.36 23.34
C SER A 425 15.89 23.63 24.02
#